data_AF-A0A2D6CU65-F1
#
_entry.id   AF-A0A2D6CU65-F1
#
_cell.length_a   1.000
_cell.length_b   1.000
_cell.length_c   1.000
_cell.angle_alpha   90.00
_cell.angle_beta   90.00
_cell.angle_gamma   90.00
#
_symmetry.space_group_name_H-M   'P 1'
#
loop_
_entity.id
_entity.type
_entity.pdbx_description
1 polymer ?
#
loop_
_entity_poly.entity_id
_entity_poly.type
_entity_poly.pdbx_seq_one_letter_code
_entity_poly.pdbx_strand_id
1 'polypeptide(L)'
;MRPSRARNGVRIAVILAVTSMYVFPILWVVLTAFKTRVDIFAVPPKFIFTPTMENFVRVFSRATAEGGAESTNFTRYFLNSLYLSFASVFLALVIGTM
;
A
#
# COMPACT_ATOMS: atom_id res chain seq x y z
N MET A 1 -11.24 33.87 -25.44
CA MET A 1 -10.66 32.83 -26.32
C MET A 1 -11.00 31.45 -25.78
N ARG A 2 -11.94 30.71 -26.41
CA ARG A 2 -12.33 29.35 -25.97
C ARG A 2 -11.20 28.36 -26.32
N PRO A 3 -10.66 27.58 -25.37
CA PRO A 3 -9.70 26.55 -25.72
C PRO A 3 -10.34 25.59 -26.73
N SER A 4 -9.62 25.25 -27.80
CA SER A 4 -10.11 24.29 -28.78
C SER A 4 -10.39 22.96 -28.08
N ARG A 5 -11.55 22.35 -28.33
CA ARG A 5 -11.99 21.10 -27.68
C ARG A 5 -10.91 20.00 -27.74
N ALA A 6 -10.13 19.98 -28.82
CA ALA A 6 -8.99 19.08 -29.01
C ALA A 6 -7.87 19.26 -27.96
N ARG A 7 -7.51 20.50 -27.60
CA ARG A 7 -6.47 20.77 -26.59
C ARG A 7 -6.88 20.32 -25.20
N ASN A 8 -8.17 20.42 -24.87
CA ASN A 8 -8.69 19.94 -23.60
C ASN A 8 -8.71 18.41 -23.54
N GLY A 9 -9.07 17.74 -24.65
CA GLY A 9 -9.02 16.27 -24.75
C GLY A 9 -7.62 15.72 -24.51
N VAL A 10 -6.60 16.31 -25.14
CA VAL A 10 -5.20 15.91 -24.94
C VAL A 10 -4.75 16.10 -23.49
N ARG A 11 -5.09 17.24 -22.87
CA ARG A 11 -4.77 17.49 -21.45
C ARG A 11 -5.38 16.44 -20.53
N ILE A 12 -6.65 16.11 -20.73
CA ILE A 12 -7.34 15.09 -19.92
C ILE A 12 -6.70 13.72 -20.12
N ALA A 13 -6.39 13.34 -21.36
CA ALA A 13 -5.73 12.06 -21.64
C ALA A 13 -4.36 11.95 -20.95
N VAL A 14 -3.55 13.02 -20.98
CA VAL A 14 -2.25 13.06 -20.29
C VAL A 14 -2.43 12.94 -18.78
N ILE A 15 -3.38 13.67 -18.19
CA ILE A 15 -3.67 13.56 -16.75
C ILE A 15 -4.05 12.12 -16.40
N LEU A 16 -4.98 11.50 -17.14
CA LEU A 16 -5.42 10.13 -16.88
C LEU A 16 -4.29 9.12 -17.02
N ALA A 17 -3.41 9.27 -18.01
CA ALA A 17 -2.26 8.39 -18.20
C ALA A 17 -1.28 8.48 -17.02
N VAL A 18 -0.92 9.71 -16.62
CA VAL A 18 -0.03 9.95 -15.48
C VAL A 18 -0.67 9.43 -14.19
N THR A 19 -1.93 9.77 -13.92
CA THR A 19 -2.64 9.26 -12.74
C THR A 19 -2.69 7.74 -12.70
N SER A 20 -2.99 7.08 -13.82
CA SER A 20 -3.04 5.62 -13.90
C SER A 20 -1.68 4.99 -13.59
N MET A 21 -0.59 5.60 -14.06
CA MET A 21 0.78 5.14 -13.78
C MET A 21 1.10 5.18 -12.27
N TYR A 22 0.67 6.21 -11.54
CA TYR A 22 0.89 6.32 -10.09
C TYR A 22 -0.08 5.47 -9.26
N VAL A 23 -1.32 5.29 -9.73
CA VAL A 23 -2.33 4.48 -9.04
C VAL A 23 -2.07 2.98 -9.22
N PHE A 24 -1.52 2.57 -10.36
CA PHE A 24 -1.24 1.17 -10.67
C PHE A 24 -0.44 0.42 -9.58
N PRO A 25 0.72 0.91 -9.07
CA PRO A 25 1.43 0.20 -8.01
C PRO A 25 0.64 0.10 -6.71
N ILE A 26 -0.18 1.10 -6.38
CA ILE A 26 -1.06 1.07 -5.20
C ILE A 26 -2.14 -0.01 -5.39
N LEU A 27 -2.80 -0.02 -6.54
CA LEU A 27 -3.78 -1.05 -6.91
C LEU A 27 -3.15 -2.44 -6.81
N TRP A 28 -1.92 -2.60 -7.29
CA TRP A 28 -1.20 -3.87 -7.24
C TRP A 28 -0.97 -4.35 -5.80
N VAL A 29 -0.50 -3.47 -4.90
CA VAL A 29 -0.31 -3.79 -3.48
C VAL A 29 -1.64 -4.19 -2.82
N VAL A 30 -2.72 -3.47 -3.12
CA VAL A 30 -4.05 -3.79 -2.60
C VAL A 30 -4.52 -5.16 -3.09
N LEU A 31 -4.43 -5.44 -4.40
CA LEU A 31 -4.84 -6.74 -4.96
C LEU A 31 -4.02 -7.89 -4.37
N THR A 32 -2.70 -7.72 -4.24
CA THR A 32 -1.81 -8.74 -3.69
C THR A 32 -2.05 -9.00 -2.21
N ALA A 33 -2.45 -8.00 -1.42
CA ALA A 33 -2.80 -8.18 -0.02
C ALA A 33 -3.95 -9.18 0.18
N PHE A 34 -4.88 -9.29 -0.77
CA PHE A 34 -6.00 -10.24 -0.71
C PHE A 34 -5.76 -11.59 -1.41
N LYS A 35 -4.63 -11.78 -2.08
CA LYS A 35 -4.30 -13.03 -2.80
C LYS A 35 -3.65 -14.07 -1.89
N THR A 36 -3.83 -15.35 -2.20
CA THR A 36 -3.06 -16.42 -1.55
C THR A 36 -1.57 -16.33 -1.91
N ARG A 37 -0.68 -16.92 -1.09
CA ARG A 37 0.77 -16.98 -1.42
C ARG A 37 1.02 -17.60 -2.80
N VAL A 38 0.28 -18.64 -3.15
CA VAL A 38 0.41 -19.32 -4.45
C VAL A 38 0.01 -18.40 -5.60
N ASP A 39 -1.09 -17.64 -5.44
CA ASP A 39 -1.56 -16.73 -6.49
C ASP A 39 -0.71 -15.47 -6.65
N ILE A 40 0.01 -15.04 -5.60
CA ILE A 40 0.95 -13.92 -5.65
C ILE A 40 2.14 -14.25 -6.57
N PHE A 41 2.64 -15.50 -6.53
CA PHE A 41 3.79 -15.96 -7.33
C PHE A 41 3.40 -16.67 -8.63
N ALA A 42 2.12 -16.66 -9.00
CA ALA A 42 1.64 -17.32 -10.21
C ALA A 42 2.13 -16.61 -11.48
N VAL A 43 2.57 -17.38 -12.47
CA VAL A 43 2.95 -16.93 -13.81
C VAL A 43 2.04 -17.66 -14.82
N PRO A 44 1.21 -16.96 -15.63
CA PRO A 44 1.01 -15.50 -15.69
C PRO A 44 0.26 -14.94 -14.46
N PRO A 45 0.35 -13.61 -14.19
CA PRO A 45 -0.31 -13.01 -13.04
C PRO A 45 -1.84 -13.14 -13.11
N LYS A 46 -2.45 -13.65 -12.04
CA LYS A 46 -3.91 -13.78 -11.96
C LYS A 46 -4.55 -12.46 -11.57
N PHE A 47 -5.45 -11.94 -12.41
CA PHE A 47 -6.28 -10.77 -12.07
C PHE A 47 -7.63 -11.15 -11.45
N ILE A 48 -8.10 -12.37 -11.69
CA ILE A 48 -9.31 -12.94 -11.08
C ILE A 48 -8.86 -13.96 -10.04
N PHE A 49 -9.26 -13.76 -8.78
CA PHE A 49 -8.90 -14.60 -7.64
C PHE A 49 -9.99 -14.51 -6.56
N THR A 50 -10.02 -15.49 -5.66
CA THR A 50 -10.88 -15.44 -4.48
C THR A 50 -10.20 -14.61 -3.40
N PRO A 51 -10.79 -13.49 -2.94
CA PRO A 51 -10.16 -12.64 -1.92
C PRO A 51 -10.06 -13.36 -0.58
N THR A 52 -8.93 -13.18 0.10
CA THR A 52 -8.62 -13.82 1.39
C THR A 52 -8.10 -12.80 2.39
N MET A 53 -8.34 -13.04 3.68
CA MET A 53 -7.81 -12.21 4.78
C MET A 53 -6.57 -12.81 5.46
N GLU A 54 -6.06 -13.92 4.92
CA GLU A 54 -4.98 -14.70 5.53
C GLU A 54 -3.69 -13.87 5.70
N ASN A 55 -3.37 -13.03 4.72
CA ASN A 55 -2.18 -12.18 4.79
C ASN A 55 -2.26 -11.16 5.94
N PHE A 56 -3.45 -10.63 6.25
CA PHE A 56 -3.63 -9.69 7.36
C PHE A 56 -3.41 -10.37 8.72
N VAL A 57 -3.89 -11.60 8.89
CA VAL A 57 -3.63 -12.40 10.11
C VAL A 57 -2.14 -12.71 10.24
N ARG A 58 -1.49 -13.06 9.11
CA ARG A 58 -0.06 -13.36 9.06
C ARG A 58 0.84 -12.19 9.45
N VAL A 59 0.35 -10.96 9.39
CA VAL A 59 1.08 -9.78 9.88
C VAL A 59 1.32 -9.89 11.39
N PHE A 60 0.40 -10.48 12.15
CA PHE A 60 0.49 -10.57 13.62
C PHE A 60 1.09 -11.90 14.10
N SER A 61 0.85 -12.99 13.37
CA SER A 61 1.33 -14.33 13.71
C SER A 61 1.92 -15.04 12.50
N ARG A 62 3.16 -15.51 12.60
CA ARG A 62 3.82 -16.32 11.57
C ARG A 62 3.91 -17.78 12.02
N ALA A 63 3.72 -18.71 11.08
CA ALA A 63 3.99 -20.12 11.32
C ALA A 63 5.50 -20.36 11.37
N THR A 64 5.97 -21.09 12.39
CA THR A 64 7.36 -21.54 12.49
C THR A 64 7.54 -22.93 11.88
N ALA A 65 8.78 -23.28 11.55
CA ALA A 65 9.12 -24.60 10.98
C ALA A 65 8.77 -25.76 11.93
N GLU A 66 8.68 -25.48 13.24
CA GLU A 66 8.36 -26.46 14.28
C GLU A 66 6.84 -26.61 14.53
N GLY A 67 6.00 -26.01 13.68
CA GLY A 67 4.54 -26.15 13.76
C GLY A 67 3.85 -25.24 14.79
N GLY A 68 4.58 -24.27 15.37
CA GLY A 68 4.05 -23.26 16.29
C GLY A 68 3.66 -21.95 15.59
N ALA A 69 2.84 -21.14 16.26
CA ALA A 69 2.57 -19.76 15.85
C ALA A 69 3.43 -18.80 16.68
N GLU A 70 4.33 -18.06 16.04
CA GLU A 70 5.11 -16.99 16.68
C GLU A 70 4.51 -15.62 16.39
N SER A 71 4.46 -14.77 17.42
CA SER A 71 4.08 -13.37 17.25
C SER A 71 5.20 -12.60 16.54
N THR A 72 4.83 -11.81 15.53
CA THR A 72 5.79 -11.09 14.67
C THR A 72 6.30 -9.78 15.27
N ASN A 73 5.85 -9.43 16.48
CA ASN A 73 6.05 -8.11 17.12
C ASN A 73 5.53 -6.91 16.31
N PHE A 74 4.70 -7.13 15.29
CA PHE A 74 4.19 -6.06 14.42
C PHE A 74 3.59 -4.88 15.18
N THR A 75 2.72 -5.14 16.16
CA THR A 75 2.07 -4.08 16.97
C THR A 75 3.10 -3.17 17.64
N ARG A 76 4.20 -3.72 18.16
CA ARG A 76 5.26 -2.94 18.79
C ARG A 76 5.96 -2.04 17.78
N TYR A 77 6.32 -2.56 16.61
CA TYR A 77 6.99 -1.77 15.56
C TYR A 77 6.08 -0.69 14.96
N PHE A 78 4.80 -1.00 14.78
CA PHE A 78 3.79 -0.04 14.34
C PHE A 78 3.65 1.12 15.33
N LEU A 79 3.50 0.81 16.63
CA LEU A 79 3.38 1.83 17.66
C LEU A 79 4.66 2.65 17.86
N ASN A 80 5.84 2.03 17.76
CA ASN A 80 7.11 2.75 17.81
C ASN A 80 7.22 3.78 16.67
N SER A 81 6.86 3.39 15.45
CA SER A 81 6.88 4.28 14.28
C SER A 81 5.85 5.40 14.42
N LEU A 82 4.66 5.06 14.90
CA LEU A 82 3.60 6.03 15.17
C LEU A 82 4.09 7.07 16.17
N TYR A 83 4.53 6.64 17.36
CA TYR A 83 5.06 7.51 18.40
C TYR A 83 6.20 8.40 17.89
N LEU A 84 7.19 7.82 17.21
CA LEU A 84 8.34 8.56 16.71
C LEU A 84 7.94 9.62 15.68
N SER A 85 7.05 9.29 14.74
CA SER A 85 6.59 10.24 13.72
C SER A 85 5.82 11.41 14.35
N PHE A 86 4.90 11.14 15.28
CA PHE A 86 4.14 12.19 15.96
C PHE A 86 5.03 13.05 16.85
N ALA A 87 5.89 12.45 17.66
CA ALA A 87 6.82 13.18 18.53
C ALA A 87 7.78 14.05 17.70
N SER A 88 8.29 13.53 16.58
CA SER A 88 9.18 14.28 15.69
C SER A 88 8.48 15.47 15.04
N VAL A 89 7.27 15.29 14.50
CA VAL A 89 6.49 16.39 13.89
C VAL A 89 6.12 17.44 14.94
N PHE A 90 5.73 17.00 16.14
CA PHE A 90 5.39 17.91 17.24
C PHE A 90 6.61 18.76 17.66
N LEU A 91 7.76 18.12 17.89
CA LEU A 91 9.00 18.84 18.23
C LEU A 91 9.43 19.78 17.11
N ALA A 92 9.34 19.36 15.85
CA ALA A 92 9.68 20.19 14.69
C ALA A 92 8.77 21.43 14.59
N LEU A 93 7.48 21.30 14.88
CA LEU A 93 6.55 22.42 14.89
C LEU A 93 6.85 23.40 16.03
N VAL A 94 7.10 22.89 17.25
CA VAL A 94 7.44 23.72 18.41
C VAL A 94 8.73 24.49 18.15
N ILE A 95 9.80 23.79 17.77
CA ILE A 95 11.11 24.41 17.54
C ILE A 95 11.06 25.33 16.30
N GLY A 96 10.40 24.91 15.22
CA GLY A 96 10.38 25.66 13.97
C GLY A 96 9.49 26.91 13.99
N THR A 97 8.61 27.05 14.99
CA THR A 97 7.72 28.22 15.15
C THR A 97 8.23 29.23 16.19
N MET A 98 9.14 28.81 17.09
CA MET A 98 9.82 29.72 18.03
C MET A 98 10.97 30.47 17.34
#